data_AF-A0A7Y0PAJ7-F1
#
_entry.id   AF-A0A7Y0PAJ7-F1
#
_cell.length_a   1.000
_cell.length_b   1.000
_cell.length_c   1.000
_cell.angle_alpha   90.00
_cell.angle_beta   90.00
_cell.angle_gamma   90.00
#
_symmetry.space_group_name_H-M   'P 1'
#
loop_
_entity.id
_entity.type
_entity.pdbx_description
1 polymer ?
#
loop_
_entity_poly.entity_id
_entity_poly.type
_entity_poly.pdbx_seq_one_letter_code
_entity_poly.pdbx_strand_id
1 'polypeptide(L)'
;MRMPLRRFATSALVISAVAGAAAIALPAAETADWLPISYGLGIAPDELLPPHVSPTRPVRVVSTALDHTGRPVVTARTATDRATATNFVTQGQNARNAVGVELDSLLTISDVPTGTDPDRGRQWDFAKLHVAGAWPTSTGAGVTVAVLDSGVDGGHPDLAGHVLTGYDELTGTDGANTDPNGHGTHVAGTIAAVTGNNVGISAIAPDATILPVRVVDAKGEGFMSDAANGIVYAADHGADVINMSLGSKDEITAVTNAVAYARSKGVVVVAAAGNERTKGSPVSYPAATDGVIAVAATDSSDTVTSFSNRGGYVDVAAPGAGILSTVPAANGSYATYSGTSMASPHVAAVAALIRAKYPRLTPDQVESALETSATDLGAKGKDSDYGYGRIDALAALKAAGPATPVIKSAASATTVVSGTKSTVGYTVSLSGKAWARRAVRLSVTTAAGTTTTAETTDASGKVSFARKITGRTQVKLVVLATGTSAQATSPVVTFTVRAG
;
A
#
# COMPACT_ATOMS: atom_id res chain seq x y z
N MET A 1 -8.56 -19.65 64.49
CA MET A 1 -7.34 -19.57 65.34
C MET A 1 -6.19 -20.25 64.60
N ARG A 2 -5.11 -19.51 64.29
CA ARG A 2 -3.75 -19.94 63.83
C ARG A 2 -3.58 -21.12 62.83
N MET A 3 -2.88 -20.85 61.72
CA MET A 3 -2.09 -21.85 60.96
C MET A 3 -1.05 -22.55 61.86
N PRO A 4 -0.59 -23.77 61.50
CA PRO A 4 0.74 -23.89 60.88
C PRO A 4 0.78 -24.89 59.70
N LEU A 5 1.48 -24.65 58.59
CA LEU A 5 2.94 -24.72 58.43
C LEU A 5 3.56 -26.07 58.85
N ARG A 6 3.92 -26.92 57.86
CA ARG A 6 4.91 -27.99 58.05
C ARG A 6 6.25 -27.58 57.44
N ARG A 7 7.34 -27.81 58.19
CA ARG A 7 8.74 -27.54 57.81
C ARG A 7 9.44 -28.83 57.37
N PHE A 8 10.56 -28.63 56.68
CA PHE A 8 11.53 -29.63 56.22
C PHE A 8 12.33 -30.32 57.34
N ALA A 9 12.93 -31.45 56.98
CA ALA A 9 14.17 -32.02 57.53
C ALA A 9 14.98 -32.52 56.32
N THR A 10 16.13 -31.92 55.94
CA THR A 10 17.53 -32.28 56.34
C THR A 10 17.86 -33.76 56.06
N SER A 11 18.87 -34.11 55.24
CA SER A 11 20.31 -33.76 55.34
C SER A 11 20.96 -33.71 53.94
N ALA A 12 21.86 -32.80 53.54
CA ALA A 12 23.15 -32.31 54.09
C ALA A 12 24.40 -33.06 53.54
N LEU A 13 25.20 -32.35 52.74
CA LEU A 13 26.65 -32.57 52.55
C LEU A 13 27.32 -31.19 52.37
N VAL A 14 28.54 -31.00 52.90
CA VAL A 14 29.22 -29.69 53.07
C VAL A 14 30.71 -29.78 52.67
N ILE A 15 31.37 -28.60 52.51
CA ILE A 15 32.82 -28.30 52.26
C ILE A 15 33.14 -28.16 50.75
N SER A 16 33.81 -27.13 50.20
CA SER A 16 34.39 -25.83 50.68
C SER A 16 34.14 -24.73 49.61
N ALA A 17 34.03 -23.42 49.91
CA ALA A 17 35.07 -22.38 50.18
C ALA A 17 36.22 -22.34 49.13
N VAL A 18 36.63 -21.19 48.53
CA VAL A 18 36.76 -19.79 49.03
C VAL A 18 36.58 -18.71 47.93
N ALA A 19 35.95 -17.56 48.27
CA ALA A 19 35.96 -16.17 47.68
C ALA A 19 36.01 -15.93 46.15
N GLY A 20 35.41 -14.90 45.54
CA GLY A 20 34.61 -13.70 45.90
C GLY A 20 34.40 -12.89 44.59
N ALA A 21 33.50 -11.93 44.38
CA ALA A 21 32.70 -11.08 45.27
C ALA A 21 31.36 -10.67 44.61
N ALA A 22 30.58 -9.83 45.31
CA ALA A 22 29.20 -9.42 45.04
C ALA A 22 28.73 -9.26 43.58
N ALA A 23 27.61 -9.91 43.25
CA ALA A 23 26.77 -9.54 42.12
C ALA A 23 25.85 -8.36 42.50
N ILE A 24 25.87 -7.28 41.72
CA ILE A 24 24.73 -6.38 41.55
C ILE A 24 24.17 -6.66 40.16
N ALA A 25 23.13 -7.49 40.09
CA ALA A 25 22.41 -7.76 38.85
C ALA A 25 21.21 -6.81 38.75
N LEU A 26 21.20 -5.98 37.70
CA LEU A 26 19.99 -5.41 37.12
C LEU A 26 20.01 -5.73 35.61
N PRO A 27 18.84 -5.92 34.98
CA PRO A 27 18.74 -6.81 33.83
C PRO A 27 19.20 -6.16 32.52
N ALA A 28 20.10 -6.84 31.81
CA ALA A 28 20.17 -6.73 30.36
C ALA A 28 19.15 -7.72 29.78
N ALA A 29 18.25 -7.22 28.92
CA ALA A 29 17.16 -8.02 28.37
C ALA A 29 17.68 -9.14 27.46
N GLU A 30 16.92 -10.24 27.39
CA GLU A 30 16.98 -11.18 26.28
C GLU A 30 16.63 -10.43 24.98
N THR A 31 17.64 -10.00 24.24
CA THR A 31 17.49 -9.70 22.81
C THR A 31 17.49 -11.03 22.08
N ALA A 32 16.45 -11.32 21.31
CA ALA A 32 16.38 -12.53 20.49
C ALA A 32 17.67 -12.69 19.67
N ASP A 33 18.22 -13.91 19.66
CA ASP A 33 19.47 -14.26 18.97
C ASP A 33 19.30 -14.12 17.45
N TRP A 34 19.46 -12.90 16.94
CA TRP A 34 19.58 -12.63 15.52
C TRP A 34 20.92 -13.18 15.04
N LEU A 35 20.86 -14.32 14.35
CA LEU A 35 22.01 -14.89 13.65
C LEU A 35 21.95 -14.43 12.18
N PRO A 36 23.02 -13.80 11.65
CA PRO A 36 23.07 -13.45 10.23
C PRO A 36 23.15 -14.72 9.37
N ILE A 37 22.45 -14.71 8.23
CA ILE A 37 22.62 -15.72 7.19
C ILE A 37 23.88 -15.37 6.41
N SER A 38 24.82 -16.31 6.28
CA SER A 38 26.05 -16.10 5.51
C SER A 38 25.86 -16.37 4.02
N TYR A 39 26.47 -15.55 3.17
CA TYR A 39 26.34 -15.63 1.70
C TYR A 39 27.64 -15.28 0.98
N GLY A 40 27.98 -15.98 -0.11
CA GLY A 40 29.16 -15.70 -0.94
C GLY A 40 30.54 -15.83 -0.29
N LEU A 41 30.66 -16.13 1.01
CA LEU A 41 31.94 -16.27 1.72
C LEU A 41 32.79 -17.46 1.24
N GLY A 42 32.15 -18.52 0.72
CA GLY A 42 32.81 -19.73 0.22
C GLY A 42 32.82 -19.87 -1.30
N ILE A 43 32.36 -18.85 -2.04
CA ILE A 43 32.28 -18.86 -3.51
C ILE A 43 33.57 -18.24 -4.06
N ALA A 44 34.15 -18.81 -5.12
CA ALA A 44 35.36 -18.24 -5.70
C ALA A 44 35.08 -16.83 -6.27
N PRO A 45 35.98 -15.84 -6.12
CA PRO A 45 35.76 -14.52 -6.69
C PRO A 45 35.48 -14.53 -8.19
N ASP A 46 36.05 -15.49 -8.93
CA ASP A 46 35.80 -15.63 -10.36
C ASP A 46 34.38 -16.15 -10.70
N GLU A 47 33.72 -16.86 -9.78
CA GLU A 47 32.33 -17.33 -9.90
C GLU A 47 31.32 -16.25 -9.49
N LEU A 48 31.70 -15.36 -8.56
CA LEU A 48 30.88 -14.21 -8.15
C LEU A 48 30.87 -13.05 -9.17
N LEU A 49 31.85 -12.99 -10.08
CA LEU A 49 32.05 -11.83 -10.96
C LEU A 49 31.70 -12.14 -12.43
N PRO A 50 31.03 -11.23 -13.17
CA PRO A 50 30.71 -11.44 -14.57
C PRO A 50 31.99 -11.43 -15.43
N PRO A 51 32.05 -12.23 -16.52
CA PRO A 51 33.27 -12.46 -17.29
C PRO A 51 33.91 -11.19 -17.87
N HIS A 52 33.15 -10.10 -17.98
CA HIS A 52 33.63 -8.79 -18.43
C HIS A 52 33.24 -7.70 -17.43
N VAL A 53 34.25 -7.03 -16.87
CA VAL A 53 34.12 -5.80 -16.07
C VAL A 53 35.00 -4.74 -16.74
N SER A 54 34.45 -3.57 -17.02
CA SER A 54 35.14 -2.47 -17.71
C SER A 54 34.66 -1.10 -17.21
N PRO A 55 35.31 0.02 -17.59
CA PRO A 55 34.78 1.35 -17.28
C PRO A 55 33.39 1.62 -17.86
N THR A 56 33.02 0.92 -18.94
CA THR A 56 31.69 0.96 -19.59
C THR A 56 30.71 -0.10 -19.06
N ARG A 57 31.18 -1.04 -18.23
CA ARG A 57 30.40 -2.08 -17.53
C ARG A 57 31.00 -2.28 -16.13
N PRO A 58 30.93 -1.28 -15.24
CA PRO A 58 31.42 -1.41 -13.89
C PRO A 58 30.55 -2.37 -13.10
N VAL A 59 31.14 -3.04 -12.12
CA VAL A 59 30.41 -3.83 -11.12
C VAL A 59 30.53 -3.16 -9.76
N ARG A 60 29.52 -3.31 -8.91
CA ARG A 60 29.60 -2.87 -7.51
C ARG A 60 29.57 -4.12 -6.63
N VAL A 61 30.58 -4.27 -5.79
CA VAL A 61 30.71 -5.39 -4.86
C VAL A 61 30.20 -4.91 -3.50
N VAL A 62 29.28 -5.68 -2.90
CA VAL A 62 28.74 -5.44 -1.56
C VAL A 62 29.37 -6.45 -0.61
N SER A 63 29.79 -6.00 0.57
CA SER A 63 30.24 -6.86 1.66
C SER A 63 29.59 -6.44 2.98
N THR A 64 29.14 -7.43 3.74
CA THR A 64 28.54 -7.25 5.07
C THR A 64 29.43 -7.91 6.11
N ALA A 65 29.71 -7.22 7.22
CA ALA A 65 30.41 -7.77 8.38
C ALA A 65 29.78 -7.27 9.68
N LEU A 66 29.93 -7.99 10.79
CA LEU A 66 29.43 -7.53 12.09
C LEU A 66 30.43 -6.62 12.80
N ASP A 67 29.95 -5.46 13.28
CA ASP A 67 30.73 -4.62 14.19
C ASP A 67 30.88 -5.26 15.59
N HIS A 68 31.63 -4.58 16.45
CA HIS A 68 31.89 -5.01 17.83
C HIS A 68 30.65 -5.10 18.74
N THR A 69 29.49 -4.62 18.28
CA THR A 69 28.19 -4.74 18.96
C THR A 69 27.27 -5.78 18.33
N GLY A 70 27.76 -6.53 17.32
CA GLY A 70 26.97 -7.52 16.57
C GLY A 70 26.09 -6.92 15.48
N ARG A 71 26.23 -5.62 15.15
CA ARG A 71 25.41 -4.99 14.10
C ARG A 71 26.01 -5.22 12.72
N PRO A 72 25.21 -5.56 11.69
CA PRO A 72 25.70 -5.65 10.32
C PRO A 72 26.09 -4.26 9.79
N VAL A 73 27.31 -4.15 9.29
CA VAL A 73 27.86 -3.01 8.57
C VAL A 73 28.04 -3.41 7.11
N VAL A 74 27.30 -2.74 6.23
CA VAL A 74 27.33 -2.98 4.78
C VAL A 74 28.27 -1.98 4.12
N THR A 75 29.21 -2.47 3.32
CA THR A 75 30.16 -1.68 2.52
C THR A 75 29.98 -2.02 1.04
N ALA A 76 29.83 -1.01 0.19
CA ALA A 76 29.65 -1.21 -1.25
C ALA A 76 30.71 -0.43 -2.05
N ARG A 77 31.40 -1.10 -2.99
CA ARG A 77 32.55 -0.55 -3.73
C ARG A 77 32.45 -0.84 -5.22
N THR A 78 32.58 0.19 -6.05
CA THR A 78 32.48 0.07 -7.51
C THR A 78 33.86 -0.20 -8.13
N ALA A 79 33.96 -1.24 -8.95
CA ALA A 79 35.15 -1.63 -9.70
C ALA A 79 34.90 -1.49 -11.22
N THR A 80 35.82 -0.82 -11.92
CA THR A 80 35.80 -0.62 -13.37
C THR A 80 36.66 -1.63 -14.13
N ASP A 81 37.19 -2.65 -13.45
CA ASP A 81 37.96 -3.73 -14.02
C ASP A 81 37.86 -4.98 -13.13
N ARG A 82 38.10 -6.17 -13.71
CA ARG A 82 37.89 -7.45 -13.01
C ARG A 82 38.91 -7.67 -11.89
N ALA A 83 40.14 -7.19 -12.01
CA ALA A 83 41.16 -7.36 -10.97
C ALA A 83 40.81 -6.57 -9.70
N THR A 84 40.36 -5.32 -9.85
CA THR A 84 39.83 -4.50 -8.77
C THR A 84 38.58 -5.11 -8.15
N ALA A 85 37.67 -5.68 -8.96
CA ALA A 85 36.48 -6.37 -8.46
C ALA A 85 36.85 -7.62 -7.62
N THR A 86 37.76 -8.46 -8.13
CA THR A 86 38.29 -9.65 -7.41
C THR A 86 38.94 -9.25 -6.08
N ASN A 87 39.69 -8.14 -6.06
CA ASN A 87 40.27 -7.61 -4.84
C ASN A 87 39.20 -7.17 -3.82
N PHE A 88 38.09 -6.56 -4.26
CA PHE A 88 37.01 -6.16 -3.35
C PHE A 88 36.24 -7.37 -2.80
N VAL A 89 35.97 -8.38 -3.62
CA VAL A 89 35.34 -9.64 -3.18
C VAL A 89 36.23 -10.32 -2.13
N THR A 90 37.51 -10.51 -2.44
CA THR A 90 38.49 -11.13 -1.54
C THR A 90 38.64 -10.36 -0.23
N GLN A 91 38.63 -9.02 -0.26
CA GLN A 91 38.69 -8.19 0.95
C GLN A 91 37.42 -8.29 1.81
N GLY A 92 36.24 -8.41 1.19
CA GLY A 92 34.98 -8.65 1.90
C GLY A 92 34.94 -10.03 2.56
N GLN A 93 35.37 -11.07 1.84
CA GLN A 93 35.39 -12.45 2.33
C GLN A 93 36.34 -12.64 3.52
N ASN A 94 37.47 -11.90 3.54
CA ASN A 94 38.47 -11.95 4.60
C ASN A 94 38.26 -10.88 5.70
N ALA A 95 37.13 -10.17 5.73
CA ALA A 95 36.83 -9.20 6.77
C ALA A 95 36.63 -9.89 8.14
N ARG A 96 37.05 -9.23 9.23
CA ARG A 96 36.70 -9.71 10.59
C ARG A 96 35.18 -9.70 10.75
N ASN A 97 34.64 -10.82 11.22
CA ASN A 97 33.20 -11.07 11.35
C ASN A 97 32.43 -10.91 10.02
N ALA A 98 33.03 -11.29 8.90
CA ALA A 98 32.34 -11.31 7.61
C ALA A 98 31.05 -12.13 7.68
N VAL A 99 29.97 -11.56 7.18
CA VAL A 99 28.65 -12.19 7.02
C VAL A 99 28.48 -12.63 5.57
N GLY A 100 28.75 -11.73 4.61
CA GLY A 100 28.64 -12.11 3.22
C GLY A 100 29.21 -11.12 2.22
N VAL A 101 29.33 -11.58 0.98
CA VAL A 101 29.82 -10.82 -0.16
C VAL A 101 29.03 -11.19 -1.41
N GLU A 102 28.62 -10.19 -2.19
CA GLU A 102 27.86 -10.38 -3.42
C GLU A 102 28.08 -9.20 -4.39
N LEU A 103 27.44 -9.29 -5.57
CA LEU A 103 27.29 -8.15 -6.45
C LEU A 103 26.06 -7.33 -6.07
N ASP A 104 26.24 -6.02 -6.00
CA ASP A 104 25.14 -5.08 -5.83
C ASP A 104 24.19 -5.15 -7.02
N SER A 105 22.90 -5.18 -6.73
CA SER A 105 21.86 -5.08 -7.75
C SER A 105 21.39 -3.64 -7.88
N LEU A 106 21.12 -3.19 -9.11
CA LEU A 106 20.59 -1.85 -9.36
C LEU A 106 19.20 -1.72 -8.73
N LEU A 107 19.09 -0.92 -7.68
CA LEU A 107 17.80 -0.43 -7.20
C LEU A 107 17.36 0.72 -8.12
N THR A 108 16.58 0.40 -9.15
CA THR A 108 15.93 1.40 -10.00
C THR A 108 14.70 1.96 -9.29
N ILE A 109 14.65 3.29 -9.13
CA ILE A 109 13.36 3.97 -9.23
C ILE A 109 13.06 3.94 -10.73
N SER A 110 12.01 3.22 -11.14
CA SER A 110 11.56 3.22 -12.53
C SER A 110 11.32 4.68 -12.96
N ASP A 111 11.84 5.06 -14.12
CA ASP A 111 11.44 6.31 -14.76
C ASP A 111 9.91 6.35 -14.85
N VAL A 112 9.30 7.51 -14.61
CA VAL A 112 7.84 7.68 -14.80
C VAL A 112 7.52 7.23 -16.21
N PRO A 113 6.71 6.18 -16.44
CA PRO A 113 6.67 5.53 -17.75
C PRO A 113 6.29 6.53 -18.85
N THR A 114 7.27 6.89 -19.69
CA THR A 114 7.03 7.78 -20.82
C THR A 114 6.34 6.96 -21.89
N GLY A 115 5.06 7.22 -22.14
CA GLY A 115 4.22 6.40 -23.01
C GLY A 115 4.69 6.40 -24.47
N THR A 116 5.68 5.56 -24.77
CA THR A 116 6.19 5.24 -26.11
C THR A 116 5.47 4.07 -26.75
N ASP A 117 4.54 3.44 -26.01
CA ASP A 117 3.70 2.34 -26.46
C ASP A 117 2.77 2.82 -27.61
N PRO A 118 2.73 2.14 -28.76
CA PRO A 118 2.17 2.67 -30.00
C PRO A 118 0.66 2.97 -29.93
N ASP A 119 -0.09 2.21 -29.14
CA ASP A 119 -1.54 2.38 -29.00
C ASP A 119 -1.94 3.27 -27.81
N ARG A 120 -0.98 3.77 -27.01
CA ARG A 120 -1.25 4.68 -25.89
C ARG A 120 -2.05 5.92 -26.30
N GLY A 121 -1.84 6.43 -27.51
CA GLY A 121 -2.61 7.55 -28.06
C GLY A 121 -4.11 7.29 -28.24
N ARG A 122 -4.55 6.02 -28.14
CA ARG A 122 -5.94 5.58 -28.30
C ARG A 122 -6.66 5.35 -26.95
N GLN A 123 -5.92 5.30 -25.85
CA GLN A 123 -6.46 5.06 -24.49
C GLN A 123 -6.92 6.39 -23.86
N TRP A 124 -8.16 6.78 -24.16
CA TRP A 124 -8.76 8.05 -23.71
C TRP A 124 -8.94 8.13 -22.18
N ASP A 125 -9.09 6.97 -21.55
CA ASP A 125 -9.32 6.73 -20.13
C ASP A 125 -8.18 7.28 -19.25
N PHE A 126 -6.92 7.18 -19.66
CA PHE A 126 -5.77 7.67 -18.89
C PHE A 126 -5.81 9.17 -18.60
N ALA A 127 -6.32 9.97 -19.54
CA ALA A 127 -6.47 11.41 -19.35
C ALA A 127 -7.61 11.71 -18.36
N LYS A 128 -8.74 11.00 -18.47
CA LYS A 128 -9.91 11.15 -17.59
C LYS A 128 -9.65 10.73 -16.15
N LEU A 129 -8.76 9.75 -15.95
CA LEU A 129 -8.35 9.25 -14.64
C LEU A 129 -7.08 9.93 -14.10
N HIS A 130 -6.51 10.90 -14.82
CA HIS A 130 -5.28 11.64 -14.45
C HIS A 130 -4.07 10.75 -14.09
N VAL A 131 -3.97 9.57 -14.69
CA VAL A 131 -3.02 8.50 -14.33
C VAL A 131 -1.56 8.94 -14.47
N ALA A 132 -1.21 9.69 -15.51
CA ALA A 132 0.15 10.18 -15.70
C ALA A 132 0.63 11.11 -14.56
N GLY A 133 -0.31 11.76 -13.85
CA GLY A 133 0.00 12.53 -12.65
C GLY A 133 0.11 11.67 -11.37
N ALA A 134 -0.43 10.45 -11.38
CA ALA A 134 -0.38 9.49 -10.28
C ALA A 134 0.96 8.74 -10.23
N TRP A 135 1.51 8.33 -11.38
CA TRP A 135 2.75 7.55 -11.48
C TRP A 135 3.99 8.11 -10.74
N PRO A 136 4.26 9.43 -10.70
CA PRO A 136 5.33 9.99 -9.87
C PRO A 136 5.19 9.73 -8.35
N THR A 137 3.99 9.30 -7.90
CA THR A 137 3.70 8.96 -6.51
C THR A 137 3.65 7.45 -6.28
N SER A 138 3.10 6.70 -7.23
CA SER A 138 2.91 5.23 -7.19
C SER A 138 2.61 4.65 -8.57
N THR A 139 3.16 3.48 -8.87
CA THR A 139 2.97 2.71 -10.11
C THR A 139 2.32 1.34 -9.89
N GLY A 140 2.00 0.97 -8.63
CA GLY A 140 1.46 -0.35 -8.28
C GLY A 140 2.51 -1.37 -7.82
N ALA A 141 3.79 -0.98 -7.78
CA ALA A 141 4.91 -1.85 -7.43
C ALA A 141 4.70 -2.63 -6.11
N GLY A 142 4.90 -3.94 -6.16
CA GLY A 142 4.81 -4.84 -5.01
C GLY A 142 3.39 -5.19 -4.57
N VAL A 143 2.38 -4.86 -5.37
CA VAL A 143 0.96 -5.20 -5.11
C VAL A 143 0.51 -6.31 -6.04
N THR A 144 -0.18 -7.31 -5.49
CA THR A 144 -0.79 -8.38 -6.28
C THR A 144 -2.28 -8.10 -6.51
N VAL A 145 -2.71 -8.01 -7.76
CA VAL A 145 -4.12 -7.88 -8.16
C VAL A 145 -4.60 -9.21 -8.71
N ALA A 146 -5.54 -9.85 -8.02
CA ALA A 146 -6.18 -11.06 -8.50
C ALA A 146 -7.27 -10.72 -9.52
N VAL A 147 -7.21 -11.36 -10.69
CA VAL A 147 -8.21 -11.25 -11.75
C VAL A 147 -9.03 -12.53 -11.75
N LEU A 148 -10.22 -12.46 -11.16
CA LEU A 148 -11.17 -13.56 -11.07
C LEU A 148 -12.06 -13.52 -12.32
N ASP A 149 -11.67 -14.29 -13.33
CA ASP A 149 -12.22 -14.17 -14.68
C ASP A 149 -12.05 -15.49 -15.48
N SER A 150 -11.81 -15.41 -16.78
CA SER A 150 -11.65 -16.51 -17.73
C SER A 150 -10.23 -17.09 -17.79
N GLY A 151 -9.29 -16.52 -17.03
CA GLY A 151 -7.84 -16.73 -17.17
C GLY A 151 -7.15 -15.47 -17.71
N VAL A 152 -5.83 -15.49 -17.86
CA VAL A 152 -5.06 -14.37 -18.44
C VAL A 152 -3.93 -14.93 -19.29
N ASP A 153 -3.78 -14.51 -20.56
CA ASP A 153 -2.63 -14.91 -21.39
C ASP A 153 -1.32 -14.28 -20.88
N GLY A 154 -0.64 -14.99 -19.99
CA GLY A 154 0.68 -14.58 -19.47
C GLY A 154 1.82 -14.70 -20.49
N GLY A 155 1.55 -15.31 -21.66
CA GLY A 155 2.46 -15.32 -22.80
C GLY A 155 2.32 -14.09 -23.71
N HIS A 156 1.31 -13.25 -23.49
CA HIS A 156 1.11 -12.02 -24.25
C HIS A 156 2.32 -11.08 -24.04
N PRO A 157 2.96 -10.54 -25.12
CA PRO A 157 4.19 -9.74 -24.99
C PRO A 157 4.05 -8.53 -24.06
N ASP A 158 2.84 -7.98 -23.99
CA ASP A 158 2.49 -6.79 -23.21
C ASP A 158 2.01 -7.12 -21.77
N LEU A 159 2.08 -8.39 -21.37
CA LEU A 159 1.81 -8.89 -20.01
C LEU A 159 2.95 -9.78 -19.48
N ALA A 160 3.97 -10.04 -20.31
CA ALA A 160 5.03 -10.99 -20.03
C ALA A 160 5.83 -10.60 -18.79
N GLY A 161 5.90 -11.51 -17.81
CA GLY A 161 6.57 -11.29 -16.53
C GLY A 161 5.72 -10.60 -15.45
N HIS A 162 4.54 -10.08 -15.80
CA HIS A 162 3.60 -9.46 -14.84
C HIS A 162 2.48 -10.42 -14.40
N VAL A 163 2.33 -11.58 -15.05
CA VAL A 163 1.27 -12.57 -14.79
C VAL A 163 1.85 -13.81 -14.11
N LEU A 164 1.37 -14.11 -12.91
CA LEU A 164 1.68 -15.35 -12.17
C LEU A 164 1.00 -16.56 -12.81
N THR A 165 1.49 -17.78 -12.56
CA THR A 165 0.87 -19.04 -13.04
C THR A 165 -0.63 -19.11 -12.74
N GLY A 166 -1.03 -18.66 -11.55
CA GLY A 166 -2.42 -18.65 -11.09
C GLY A 166 -3.07 -20.03 -11.06
N TYR A 167 -4.38 -20.03 -10.84
CA TYR A 167 -5.14 -21.25 -10.50
C TYR A 167 -6.50 -21.28 -11.21
N ASP A 168 -6.82 -22.44 -11.76
CA ASP A 168 -8.06 -22.72 -12.48
C ASP A 168 -9.00 -23.55 -11.58
N GLU A 169 -10.01 -22.88 -11.02
CA GLU A 169 -10.99 -23.50 -10.13
C GLU A 169 -11.89 -24.50 -10.86
N LEU A 170 -12.03 -24.37 -12.19
CA LEU A 170 -12.85 -25.29 -12.99
C LEU A 170 -12.17 -26.66 -13.17
N THR A 171 -10.85 -26.73 -13.01
CA THR A 171 -10.06 -27.97 -13.08
C THR A 171 -9.44 -28.37 -11.74
N GLY A 172 -9.36 -27.45 -10.77
CA GLY A 172 -8.69 -27.65 -9.49
C GLY A 172 -7.16 -27.69 -9.60
N THR A 173 -6.58 -26.97 -10.58
CA THR A 173 -5.13 -27.04 -10.88
C THR A 173 -4.53 -25.67 -11.20
N ASP A 174 -3.22 -25.52 -11.01
CA ASP A 174 -2.46 -24.35 -11.47
C ASP A 174 -2.49 -24.22 -13.01
N GLY A 175 -2.36 -23.00 -13.53
CA GLY A 175 -2.24 -22.72 -14.98
C GLY A 175 -3.27 -21.76 -15.57
N ALA A 176 -3.92 -20.92 -14.74
CA ALA A 176 -4.81 -19.86 -15.21
C ALA A 176 -4.08 -18.70 -15.92
N ASN A 177 -2.75 -18.76 -16.07
CA ASN A 177 -1.96 -17.93 -16.98
C ASN A 177 -2.12 -18.30 -18.47
N THR A 178 -3.23 -18.94 -18.82
CA THR A 178 -3.76 -19.09 -20.17
C THR A 178 -5.23 -18.64 -20.19
N ASP A 179 -5.69 -18.07 -21.30
CA ASP A 179 -7.06 -17.54 -21.41
C ASP A 179 -7.75 -18.07 -22.69
N PRO A 180 -8.70 -19.01 -22.57
CA PRO A 180 -9.42 -19.57 -23.71
C PRO A 180 -10.60 -18.70 -24.19
N ASN A 181 -10.89 -17.56 -23.53
CA ASN A 181 -11.96 -16.65 -23.91
C ASN A 181 -11.40 -15.31 -24.44
N GLY A 182 -10.51 -14.69 -23.67
CA GLY A 182 -9.83 -13.42 -23.95
C GLY A 182 -10.28 -12.26 -23.06
N HIS A 183 -11.39 -12.41 -22.32
CA HIS A 183 -11.93 -11.36 -21.47
C HIS A 183 -11.04 -11.06 -20.26
N GLY A 184 -10.52 -12.08 -19.58
CA GLY A 184 -9.65 -11.89 -18.42
C GLY A 184 -8.29 -11.28 -18.80
N THR A 185 -7.77 -11.63 -19.97
CA THR A 185 -6.61 -10.94 -20.58
C THR A 185 -6.88 -9.45 -20.83
N HIS A 186 -8.10 -9.09 -21.28
CA HIS A 186 -8.50 -7.70 -21.47
C HIS A 186 -8.60 -6.93 -20.15
N VAL A 187 -9.12 -7.58 -19.10
CA VAL A 187 -9.19 -7.04 -17.74
C VAL A 187 -7.78 -6.84 -17.17
N ALA A 188 -6.88 -7.82 -17.33
CA ALA A 188 -5.50 -7.76 -16.85
C ALA A 188 -4.68 -6.65 -17.53
N GLY A 189 -4.83 -6.46 -18.85
CA GLY A 189 -4.10 -5.41 -19.58
C GLY A 189 -4.42 -3.99 -19.10
N THR A 190 -5.69 -3.70 -18.79
CA THR A 190 -6.10 -2.41 -18.20
C THR A 190 -5.43 -2.19 -16.83
N ILE A 191 -5.20 -3.26 -16.06
CA ILE A 191 -4.59 -3.20 -14.73
C ILE A 191 -3.07 -3.03 -14.83
N ALA A 192 -2.37 -3.95 -15.49
CA ALA A 192 -0.90 -4.09 -15.39
C ALA A 192 -0.16 -4.53 -16.69
N ALA A 193 -0.67 -4.20 -17.89
CA ALA A 193 0.16 -4.24 -19.11
C ALA A 193 1.48 -3.46 -18.96
N VAL A 194 2.54 -3.99 -19.57
CA VAL A 194 3.94 -3.58 -19.40
C VAL A 194 4.20 -2.24 -20.09
N THR A 195 4.03 -1.15 -19.35
CA THR A 195 4.09 0.20 -19.92
C THR A 195 5.52 0.65 -20.23
N GLY A 196 5.74 1.25 -21.40
CA GLY A 196 7.05 1.74 -21.85
C GLY A 196 7.91 0.68 -22.54
N ASN A 197 7.35 -0.48 -22.87
CA ASN A 197 8.04 -1.54 -23.62
C ASN A 197 8.08 -1.26 -25.15
N ASN A 198 7.36 -0.24 -25.64
CA ASN A 198 7.17 0.10 -27.07
C ASN A 198 6.30 -0.91 -27.83
N VAL A 199 5.41 -1.61 -27.14
CA VAL A 199 4.48 -2.61 -27.65
C VAL A 199 3.09 -2.21 -27.16
N GLY A 200 2.07 -2.32 -28.01
CA GLY A 200 0.67 -2.18 -27.61
C GLY A 200 0.33 -0.95 -26.77
N ILE A 201 -0.16 -1.22 -25.56
CA ILE A 201 -0.85 -0.29 -24.69
C ILE A 201 -0.02 0.05 -23.44
N SER A 202 -0.55 0.94 -22.62
CA SER A 202 -0.11 1.10 -21.25
C SER A 202 -1.19 0.68 -20.26
N ALA A 203 -0.83 0.54 -18.98
CA ALA A 203 -1.73 0.13 -17.90
C ALA A 203 -1.84 1.14 -16.77
N ILE A 204 -2.93 1.09 -16.00
CA ILE A 204 -3.17 2.06 -14.93
C ILE A 204 -2.16 1.88 -13.78
N ALA A 205 -1.86 0.63 -13.41
CA ALA A 205 -0.89 0.24 -12.37
C ALA A 205 0.22 -0.66 -12.96
N PRO A 206 1.15 -0.08 -13.75
CA PRO A 206 2.06 -0.85 -14.59
C PRO A 206 3.05 -1.75 -13.84
N ASP A 207 3.38 -1.46 -12.58
CA ASP A 207 4.29 -2.30 -11.77
C ASP A 207 3.53 -3.29 -10.86
N ALA A 208 2.21 -3.41 -10.99
CA ALA A 208 1.42 -4.40 -10.25
C ALA A 208 1.56 -5.81 -10.84
N THR A 209 1.46 -6.83 -10.00
CA THR A 209 1.49 -8.24 -10.43
C THR A 209 0.08 -8.79 -10.54
N ILE A 210 -0.24 -9.51 -11.61
CA ILE A 210 -1.52 -10.16 -11.84
C ILE A 210 -1.48 -11.60 -11.30
N LEU A 211 -2.43 -11.94 -10.43
CA LEU A 211 -2.74 -13.32 -10.06
C LEU A 211 -4.00 -13.76 -10.84
N PRO A 212 -3.88 -14.53 -11.94
CA PRO A 212 -5.06 -15.02 -12.62
C PRO A 212 -5.73 -16.11 -11.79
N VAL A 213 -7.05 -16.00 -11.62
CA VAL A 213 -7.88 -17.03 -10.99
C VAL A 213 -9.04 -17.30 -11.93
N ARG A 214 -9.02 -18.46 -12.59
CA ARG A 214 -10.03 -18.80 -13.58
C ARG A 214 -11.26 -19.40 -12.89
N VAL A 215 -12.40 -18.73 -13.07
CA VAL A 215 -13.70 -19.07 -12.47
C VAL A 215 -14.85 -19.08 -13.51
N VAL A 216 -14.55 -18.78 -14.78
CA VAL A 216 -15.48 -18.95 -15.91
C VAL A 216 -14.83 -19.68 -17.09
N ASP A 217 -15.65 -20.36 -17.88
CA ASP A 217 -15.22 -21.21 -18.98
C ASP A 217 -14.84 -20.42 -20.24
N ALA A 218 -14.54 -21.13 -21.35
CA ALA A 218 -14.14 -20.51 -22.61
C ALA A 218 -15.23 -19.62 -23.26
N LYS A 219 -16.50 -19.70 -22.82
CA LYS A 219 -17.59 -18.83 -23.26
C LYS A 219 -17.86 -17.67 -22.30
N GLY A 220 -17.21 -17.66 -21.13
CA GLY A 220 -17.53 -16.75 -20.02
C GLY A 220 -18.67 -17.24 -19.12
N GLU A 221 -19.01 -18.54 -19.15
CA GLU A 221 -20.02 -19.15 -18.28
C GLU A 221 -19.36 -19.78 -17.04
N GLY A 222 -19.88 -19.58 -15.83
CA GLY A 222 -19.34 -20.15 -14.59
C GLY A 222 -20.29 -20.01 -13.41
N PHE A 223 -19.99 -20.65 -12.27
CA PHE A 223 -20.86 -20.63 -11.10
C PHE A 223 -20.35 -19.67 -10.01
N MET A 224 -21.28 -19.08 -9.26
CA MET A 224 -20.95 -18.21 -8.12
C MET A 224 -20.24 -18.96 -6.97
N SER A 225 -20.33 -20.30 -6.92
CA SER A 225 -19.50 -21.14 -6.05
C SER A 225 -18.02 -21.04 -6.38
N ASP A 226 -17.71 -21.04 -7.67
CA ASP A 226 -16.35 -21.09 -8.20
C ASP A 226 -15.71 -19.70 -8.01
N ALA A 227 -16.51 -18.65 -8.20
CA ALA A 227 -16.15 -17.29 -7.78
C ALA A 227 -15.89 -17.19 -6.26
N ALA A 228 -16.70 -17.80 -5.41
CA ALA A 228 -16.48 -17.80 -3.96
C ALA A 228 -15.16 -18.52 -3.57
N ASN A 229 -14.89 -19.68 -4.16
CA ASN A 229 -13.62 -20.39 -3.96
C ASN A 229 -12.42 -19.59 -4.50
N GLY A 230 -12.58 -18.95 -5.67
CA GLY A 230 -11.57 -18.07 -6.25
C GLY A 230 -11.24 -16.84 -5.38
N ILE A 231 -12.23 -16.25 -4.70
CA ILE A 231 -12.02 -15.15 -3.74
C ILE A 231 -11.18 -15.64 -2.54
N VAL A 232 -11.50 -16.81 -2.00
CA VAL A 232 -10.73 -17.43 -0.90
C VAL A 232 -9.31 -17.74 -1.35
N TYR A 233 -9.14 -18.37 -2.53
CA TYR A 233 -7.83 -18.67 -3.11
C TYR A 233 -6.99 -17.41 -3.26
N ALA A 234 -7.52 -16.35 -3.86
CA ALA A 234 -6.80 -15.08 -4.05
C ALA A 234 -6.33 -14.46 -2.73
N ALA A 235 -7.21 -14.44 -1.72
CA ALA A 235 -6.89 -13.94 -0.38
C ALA A 235 -5.90 -14.84 0.39
N ASP A 236 -5.79 -16.13 0.04
CA ASP A 236 -4.79 -17.05 0.58
C ASP A 236 -3.43 -16.92 -0.12
N HIS A 237 -3.43 -16.56 -1.41
CA HIS A 237 -2.23 -16.48 -2.26
C HIS A 237 -1.71 -15.04 -2.45
N GLY A 238 -1.96 -14.18 -1.47
CA GLY A 238 -1.29 -12.87 -1.35
C GLY A 238 -1.86 -11.74 -2.20
N ALA A 239 -3.08 -11.86 -2.72
CA ALA A 239 -3.75 -10.75 -3.39
C ALA A 239 -4.00 -9.58 -2.42
N ASP A 240 -3.64 -8.36 -2.81
CA ASP A 240 -3.99 -7.11 -2.15
C ASP A 240 -5.34 -6.55 -2.62
N VAL A 241 -5.67 -6.83 -3.88
CA VAL A 241 -6.89 -6.40 -4.57
C VAL A 241 -7.44 -7.59 -5.35
N ILE A 242 -8.76 -7.78 -5.33
CA ILE A 242 -9.50 -8.73 -6.14
C ILE A 242 -10.39 -7.94 -7.09
N ASN A 243 -10.28 -8.20 -8.40
CA ASN A 243 -11.18 -7.70 -9.42
C ASN A 243 -12.06 -8.82 -9.97
N MET A 244 -13.37 -8.62 -9.93
CA MET A 244 -14.38 -9.52 -10.49
C MET A 244 -15.18 -8.80 -11.58
N SER A 245 -14.74 -8.94 -12.83
CA SER A 245 -15.41 -8.34 -14.00
C SER A 245 -16.61 -9.17 -14.49
N LEU A 246 -17.31 -9.79 -13.55
CA LEU A 246 -18.39 -10.77 -13.70
C LEU A 246 -19.57 -10.45 -12.77
N GLY A 247 -20.73 -11.08 -12.98
CA GLY A 247 -21.87 -10.89 -12.10
C GLY A 247 -23.07 -11.81 -12.39
N SER A 248 -23.95 -11.93 -11.41
CA SER A 248 -25.21 -12.66 -11.43
C SER A 248 -26.32 -11.84 -10.76
N LYS A 249 -27.57 -12.10 -11.14
CA LYS A 249 -28.76 -11.50 -10.50
C LYS A 249 -29.09 -12.08 -9.12
N ASP A 250 -28.52 -13.24 -8.78
CA ASP A 250 -28.87 -13.99 -7.57
C ASP A 250 -27.73 -13.91 -6.54
N GLU A 251 -28.05 -13.47 -5.32
CA GLU A 251 -27.12 -13.50 -4.19
C GLU A 251 -26.93 -14.94 -3.69
N ILE A 252 -25.69 -15.33 -3.36
CA ILE A 252 -25.43 -16.54 -2.58
C ILE A 252 -24.51 -16.25 -1.39
N THR A 253 -24.84 -16.82 -0.24
CA THR A 253 -24.12 -16.60 1.03
C THR A 253 -22.65 -17.04 0.99
N ALA A 254 -22.29 -17.97 0.09
CA ALA A 254 -20.91 -18.40 -0.09
C ALA A 254 -20.00 -17.24 -0.55
N VAL A 255 -20.48 -16.42 -1.50
CA VAL A 255 -19.76 -15.23 -1.97
C VAL A 255 -19.68 -14.18 -0.87
N THR A 256 -20.77 -13.91 -0.16
CA THR A 256 -20.80 -12.98 0.99
C THR A 256 -19.76 -13.37 2.07
N ASN A 257 -19.66 -14.65 2.40
CA ASN A 257 -18.64 -15.16 3.33
C ASN A 257 -17.21 -15.03 2.77
N ALA A 258 -17.01 -15.32 1.48
CA ALA A 258 -15.69 -15.23 0.84
C ALA A 258 -15.19 -13.77 0.77
N VAL A 259 -16.07 -12.81 0.42
CA VAL A 259 -15.77 -11.36 0.47
C VAL A 259 -15.38 -10.95 1.89
N ALA A 260 -16.17 -11.33 2.90
CA ALA A 260 -15.86 -11.02 4.29
C ALA A 260 -14.50 -11.60 4.74
N TYR A 261 -14.18 -12.83 4.30
CA TYR A 261 -12.88 -13.46 4.54
C TYR A 261 -11.72 -12.68 3.89
N ALA A 262 -11.83 -12.34 2.61
CA ALA A 262 -10.82 -11.56 1.89
C ALA A 262 -10.60 -10.18 2.55
N ARG A 263 -11.68 -9.45 2.87
CA ARG A 263 -11.58 -8.16 3.58
C ARG A 263 -10.97 -8.31 4.98
N SER A 264 -11.18 -9.42 5.68
CA SER A 264 -10.56 -9.69 6.99
C SER A 264 -9.02 -9.83 6.93
N LYS A 265 -8.50 -10.29 5.78
CA LYS A 265 -7.07 -10.29 5.44
C LYS A 265 -6.57 -8.95 4.89
N GLY A 266 -7.45 -7.96 4.80
CA GLY A 266 -7.15 -6.63 4.29
C GLY A 266 -7.18 -6.52 2.77
N VAL A 267 -7.79 -7.46 2.04
CA VAL A 267 -7.90 -7.43 0.58
C VAL A 267 -9.02 -6.48 0.14
N VAL A 268 -8.75 -5.61 -0.82
CA VAL A 268 -9.76 -4.75 -1.46
C VAL A 268 -10.52 -5.58 -2.49
N VAL A 269 -11.85 -5.51 -2.53
CA VAL A 269 -12.66 -6.31 -3.47
C VAL A 269 -13.45 -5.36 -4.36
N VAL A 270 -13.38 -5.55 -5.68
CA VAL A 270 -13.97 -4.67 -6.70
C VAL A 270 -14.75 -5.52 -7.70
N ALA A 271 -15.95 -5.08 -8.10
CA ALA A 271 -16.73 -5.80 -9.10
C ALA A 271 -17.56 -4.90 -10.04
N ALA A 272 -17.87 -5.45 -11.21
CA ALA A 272 -18.69 -4.82 -12.24
C ALA A 272 -20.17 -4.75 -11.83
N ALA A 273 -20.79 -3.55 -11.92
CA ALA A 273 -22.21 -3.38 -11.57
C ALA A 273 -23.20 -4.12 -12.51
N GLY A 274 -22.75 -4.61 -13.67
CA GLY A 274 -23.55 -5.33 -14.66
C GLY A 274 -24.07 -4.45 -15.79
N ASN A 275 -24.65 -5.08 -16.82
CA ASN A 275 -24.84 -4.51 -18.15
C ASN A 275 -26.31 -4.56 -18.63
N GLU A 276 -27.26 -4.67 -17.70
CA GLU A 276 -28.68 -4.95 -17.91
C GLU A 276 -29.59 -3.71 -17.72
N ARG A 277 -29.06 -2.49 -17.92
CA ARG A 277 -29.81 -1.24 -17.70
C ARG A 277 -31.17 -1.21 -18.40
N THR A 278 -31.20 -1.65 -19.66
CA THR A 278 -32.40 -1.75 -20.51
C THR A 278 -33.41 -2.81 -20.04
N LYS A 279 -32.99 -3.75 -19.19
CA LYS A 279 -33.83 -4.77 -18.54
C LYS A 279 -34.28 -4.36 -17.14
N GLY A 280 -34.10 -3.08 -16.78
CA GLY A 280 -34.54 -2.51 -15.50
C GLY A 280 -33.45 -2.34 -14.44
N SER A 281 -32.19 -2.63 -14.76
CA SER A 281 -31.07 -2.62 -13.79
C SER A 281 -31.29 -3.55 -12.59
N PRO A 282 -31.34 -4.89 -12.81
CA PRO A 282 -31.27 -5.84 -11.70
C PRO A 282 -30.06 -5.57 -10.81
N VAL A 283 -30.17 -5.91 -9.54
CA VAL A 283 -29.03 -5.91 -8.62
C VAL A 283 -28.07 -7.00 -9.06
N SER A 284 -26.78 -6.65 -9.19
CA SER A 284 -25.72 -7.57 -9.61
C SER A 284 -24.86 -7.97 -8.41
N TYR A 285 -24.66 -9.27 -8.22
CA TYR A 285 -23.74 -9.85 -7.23
C TYR A 285 -22.56 -10.48 -7.97
N PRO A 286 -21.30 -10.32 -7.53
CA PRO A 286 -20.87 -9.86 -6.20
C PRO A 286 -20.89 -8.34 -5.98
N ALA A 287 -21.15 -7.50 -6.98
CA ALA A 287 -21.03 -6.04 -6.83
C ALA A 287 -21.89 -5.45 -5.70
N ALA A 288 -23.10 -5.95 -5.48
CA ALA A 288 -23.98 -5.51 -4.39
C ALA A 288 -23.73 -6.22 -3.03
N THR A 289 -22.67 -7.01 -2.90
CA THR A 289 -22.29 -7.66 -1.64
C THR A 289 -21.56 -6.67 -0.74
N ASP A 290 -21.97 -6.56 0.54
CA ASP A 290 -21.35 -5.68 1.53
C ASP A 290 -19.81 -5.77 1.53
N GLY A 291 -19.15 -4.65 1.24
CA GLY A 291 -17.70 -4.52 1.21
C GLY A 291 -17.03 -4.86 -0.13
N VAL A 292 -17.80 -5.11 -1.19
CA VAL A 292 -17.34 -5.04 -2.58
C VAL A 292 -17.59 -3.63 -3.11
N ILE A 293 -16.59 -3.03 -3.75
CA ILE A 293 -16.72 -1.75 -4.44
C ILE A 293 -17.40 -1.99 -5.79
N ALA A 294 -18.64 -1.54 -5.95
CA ALA A 294 -19.40 -1.70 -7.18
C ALA A 294 -19.09 -0.59 -8.21
N VAL A 295 -18.78 -1.00 -9.45
CA VAL A 295 -18.29 -0.08 -10.48
C VAL A 295 -19.25 0.04 -11.67
N ALA A 296 -19.77 1.25 -11.87
CA ALA A 296 -20.55 1.66 -13.04
C ALA A 296 -19.65 2.10 -14.22
N ALA A 297 -20.17 2.06 -15.44
CA ALA A 297 -19.43 2.37 -16.66
C ALA A 297 -19.80 3.74 -17.26
N THR A 298 -18.79 4.56 -17.56
CA THR A 298 -18.94 5.79 -18.34
C THR A 298 -18.27 5.69 -19.73
N ASP A 299 -18.68 6.57 -20.63
CA ASP A 299 -17.97 6.85 -21.88
C ASP A 299 -16.95 8.00 -21.75
N SER A 300 -16.33 8.34 -22.88
CA SER A 300 -15.33 9.43 -23.00
C SER A 300 -15.89 10.83 -22.78
N SER A 301 -17.21 10.98 -22.76
CA SER A 301 -17.93 12.22 -22.45
C SER A 301 -18.41 12.26 -20.99
N ASP A 302 -17.93 11.36 -20.13
CA ASP A 302 -18.38 11.17 -18.74
C ASP A 302 -19.88 10.86 -18.61
N THR A 303 -20.51 10.35 -19.67
CA THR A 303 -21.91 9.95 -19.65
C THR A 303 -22.01 8.47 -19.24
N VAL A 304 -22.91 8.14 -18.30
CA VAL A 304 -23.22 6.76 -17.94
C VAL A 304 -23.68 5.99 -19.18
N THR A 305 -23.09 4.82 -19.42
CA THR A 305 -23.36 4.08 -20.66
C THR A 305 -24.79 3.51 -20.68
N SER A 306 -25.32 3.30 -21.88
CA SER A 306 -26.68 2.77 -22.07
C SER A 306 -26.90 1.35 -21.54
N PHE A 307 -25.82 0.63 -21.22
CA PHE A 307 -25.84 -0.70 -20.61
C PHE A 307 -25.60 -0.70 -19.09
N SER A 308 -24.90 0.30 -18.52
CA SER A 308 -24.51 0.25 -17.10
C SER A 308 -25.72 0.19 -16.17
N ASN A 309 -25.80 -0.88 -15.39
CA ASN A 309 -26.76 -0.97 -14.29
C ASN A 309 -26.60 0.21 -13.34
N ARG A 310 -27.72 0.55 -12.70
CA ARG A 310 -27.83 1.59 -11.67
C ARG A 310 -28.48 1.03 -10.41
N GLY A 311 -28.14 1.60 -9.26
CA GLY A 311 -28.74 1.21 -7.99
C GLY A 311 -28.05 1.88 -6.81
N GLY A 312 -28.65 1.78 -5.63
CA GLY A 312 -28.03 2.30 -4.39
C GLY A 312 -26.75 1.56 -3.97
N TYR A 313 -26.49 0.40 -4.59
CA TYR A 313 -25.29 -0.40 -4.41
C TYR A 313 -24.10 0.07 -5.28
N VAL A 314 -24.29 1.01 -6.23
CA VAL A 314 -23.18 1.53 -7.05
C VAL A 314 -22.36 2.51 -6.21
N ASP A 315 -21.05 2.30 -6.10
CA ASP A 315 -20.17 3.11 -5.25
C ASP A 315 -19.37 4.12 -6.04
N VAL A 316 -18.84 3.73 -7.21
CA VAL A 316 -18.09 4.63 -8.09
C VAL A 316 -18.33 4.30 -9.57
N ALA A 317 -17.95 5.22 -10.45
CA ALA A 317 -17.93 5.02 -11.89
C ALA A 317 -16.50 5.04 -12.45
N ALA A 318 -16.29 4.37 -13.57
CA ALA A 318 -15.03 4.38 -14.31
C ALA A 318 -15.23 4.22 -15.83
N PRO A 319 -14.22 4.54 -16.66
CA PRO A 319 -14.22 4.29 -18.09
C PRO A 319 -14.60 2.84 -18.44
N GLY A 320 -15.70 2.65 -19.17
CA GLY A 320 -16.22 1.32 -19.52
C GLY A 320 -16.78 1.20 -20.94
N ALA A 321 -16.76 2.25 -21.76
CA ALA A 321 -17.13 2.19 -23.18
C ALA A 321 -15.93 2.48 -24.09
N GLY A 322 -15.69 1.61 -25.07
CA GLY A 322 -14.59 1.78 -26.03
C GLY A 322 -13.22 1.73 -25.35
N ILE A 323 -12.99 0.75 -24.46
CA ILE A 323 -11.72 0.58 -23.74
C ILE A 323 -10.83 -0.37 -24.54
N LEU A 324 -9.65 0.08 -24.93
CA LEU A 324 -8.64 -0.71 -25.65
C LEU A 324 -7.74 -1.44 -24.65
N SER A 325 -7.61 -2.75 -24.79
CA SER A 325 -6.72 -3.57 -23.96
C SER A 325 -6.16 -4.79 -24.71
N THR A 326 -5.29 -5.54 -24.04
CA THR A 326 -4.71 -6.81 -24.50
C THR A 326 -5.75 -7.92 -24.63
N VAL A 327 -5.61 -8.81 -25.60
CA VAL A 327 -6.34 -10.09 -25.70
C VAL A 327 -5.35 -11.17 -26.15
N PRO A 328 -5.65 -12.47 -26.03
CA PRO A 328 -4.77 -13.52 -26.51
C PRO A 328 -4.41 -13.32 -27.99
N ALA A 329 -3.22 -13.74 -28.42
CA ALA A 329 -2.77 -13.53 -29.80
C ALA A 329 -3.74 -14.13 -30.84
N ALA A 330 -4.40 -15.25 -30.52
CA ALA A 330 -5.44 -15.87 -31.34
C ALA A 330 -6.68 -14.96 -31.57
N ASN A 331 -6.92 -14.00 -30.67
CA ASN A 331 -8.01 -13.03 -30.70
C ASN A 331 -7.57 -11.67 -31.28
N GLY A 332 -6.32 -11.55 -31.77
CA GLY A 332 -5.80 -10.35 -32.41
C GLY A 332 -4.85 -9.49 -31.57
N SER A 333 -4.37 -9.97 -30.42
CA SER A 333 -3.49 -9.28 -29.45
C SER A 333 -4.07 -8.04 -28.75
N TYR A 334 -4.83 -7.20 -29.44
CA TYR A 334 -5.50 -6.03 -28.85
C TYR A 334 -6.92 -5.90 -29.36
N ALA A 335 -7.85 -5.64 -28.44
CA ALA A 335 -9.25 -5.46 -28.75
C ALA A 335 -9.85 -4.27 -27.99
N THR A 336 -10.97 -3.77 -28.47
CA THR A 336 -11.72 -2.69 -27.82
C THR A 336 -13.05 -3.22 -27.33
N TYR A 337 -13.20 -3.42 -26.02
CA TYR A 337 -14.44 -3.90 -25.41
C TYR A 337 -15.24 -2.78 -24.72
N SER A 338 -16.46 -3.11 -24.29
CA SER A 338 -17.35 -2.20 -23.57
C SER A 338 -18.21 -2.99 -22.58
N GLY A 339 -18.26 -2.51 -21.34
CA GLY A 339 -18.95 -3.15 -20.22
C GLY A 339 -18.53 -2.54 -18.89
N THR A 340 -19.34 -2.73 -17.85
CA THR A 340 -18.90 -2.51 -16.45
C THR A 340 -17.71 -3.40 -16.10
N SER A 341 -17.57 -4.55 -16.77
CA SER A 341 -16.38 -5.41 -16.78
C SER A 341 -15.08 -4.72 -17.20
N MET A 342 -15.14 -3.66 -18.01
CA MET A 342 -13.98 -2.82 -18.37
C MET A 342 -13.83 -1.62 -17.43
N ALA A 343 -14.89 -1.20 -16.72
CA ALA A 343 -14.83 -0.16 -15.71
C ALA A 343 -14.16 -0.66 -14.41
N SER A 344 -14.53 -1.86 -13.94
CA SER A 344 -13.98 -2.52 -12.75
C SER A 344 -12.44 -2.53 -12.68
N PRO A 345 -11.68 -2.97 -13.70
CA PRO A 345 -10.22 -3.01 -13.64
C PRO A 345 -9.56 -1.64 -13.44
N HIS A 346 -10.15 -0.54 -13.92
CA HIS A 346 -9.62 0.80 -13.63
C HIS A 346 -9.65 1.11 -12.12
N VAL A 347 -10.73 0.73 -11.44
CA VAL A 347 -10.87 0.93 -9.98
C VAL A 347 -9.94 -0.01 -9.21
N ALA A 348 -9.84 -1.28 -9.63
CA ALA A 348 -8.89 -2.23 -9.04
C ALA A 348 -7.43 -1.76 -9.20
N ALA A 349 -7.07 -1.18 -10.34
CA ALA A 349 -5.74 -0.65 -10.56
C ALA A 349 -5.46 0.63 -9.75
N VAL A 350 -6.41 1.56 -9.61
CA VAL A 350 -6.23 2.72 -8.71
C VAL A 350 -6.14 2.27 -7.25
N ALA A 351 -6.91 1.25 -6.84
CA ALA A 351 -6.74 0.61 -5.54
C ALA A 351 -5.32 0.02 -5.38
N ALA A 352 -4.76 -0.59 -6.42
CA ALA A 352 -3.38 -1.08 -6.42
C ALA A 352 -2.34 0.05 -6.29
N LEU A 353 -2.52 1.17 -6.99
CA LEU A 353 -1.69 2.37 -6.81
C LEU A 353 -1.70 2.86 -5.35
N ILE A 354 -2.89 2.90 -4.74
CA ILE A 354 -3.07 3.28 -3.32
C ILE A 354 -2.38 2.28 -2.39
N ARG A 355 -2.53 0.97 -2.63
CA ARG A 355 -1.91 -0.09 -1.82
C ARG A 355 -0.39 -0.07 -1.87
N ALA A 356 0.20 0.12 -3.06
CA ALA A 356 1.64 0.23 -3.22
C ALA A 356 2.22 1.41 -2.43
N LYS A 357 1.47 2.54 -2.39
CA LYS A 357 1.88 3.73 -1.65
C LYS A 357 1.66 3.62 -0.15
N TYR A 358 0.55 3.00 0.25
CA TYR A 358 0.07 2.96 1.62
C TYR A 358 -0.35 1.53 2.01
N PRO A 359 0.59 0.57 2.11
CA PRO A 359 0.32 -0.87 2.27
C PRO A 359 -0.28 -1.26 3.64
N ARG A 360 -0.67 -0.28 4.47
CA ARG A 360 -1.32 -0.48 5.78
C ARG A 360 -2.75 0.07 5.84
N LEU A 361 -3.30 0.58 4.72
CA LEU A 361 -4.70 0.99 4.67
C LEU A 361 -5.61 -0.23 4.62
N THR A 362 -6.67 -0.20 5.43
CA THR A 362 -7.74 -1.21 5.35
C THR A 362 -8.53 -1.06 4.05
N PRO A 363 -9.28 -2.09 3.61
CA PRO A 363 -10.16 -1.98 2.46
C PRO A 363 -11.09 -0.76 2.53
N ASP A 364 -11.72 -0.50 3.67
CA ASP A 364 -12.60 0.65 3.88
C ASP A 364 -11.89 2.01 3.70
N GLN A 365 -10.58 2.07 3.96
CA GLN A 365 -9.79 3.30 3.78
C GLN A 365 -9.38 3.51 2.31
N VAL A 366 -9.18 2.44 1.55
CA VAL A 366 -8.93 2.51 0.10
C VAL A 366 -10.22 2.89 -0.63
N GLU A 367 -11.32 2.22 -0.28
CA GLU A 367 -12.70 2.51 -0.71
C GLU A 367 -13.07 3.97 -0.44
N SER A 368 -12.96 4.43 0.81
CA SER A 368 -13.25 5.83 1.15
C SER A 368 -12.35 6.85 0.42
N ALA A 369 -11.10 6.49 0.10
CA ALA A 369 -10.24 7.35 -0.71
C ALA A 369 -10.67 7.43 -2.18
N LEU A 370 -11.18 6.34 -2.76
CA LEU A 370 -11.77 6.31 -4.10
C LEU A 370 -13.06 7.15 -4.14
N GLU A 371 -13.99 6.91 -3.20
CA GLU A 371 -15.28 7.62 -3.12
C GLU A 371 -15.10 9.13 -2.88
N THR A 372 -14.35 9.53 -1.84
CA THR A 372 -14.27 10.93 -1.41
C THR A 372 -13.41 11.82 -2.32
N SER A 373 -12.70 11.22 -3.28
CA SER A 373 -11.90 11.93 -4.29
C SER A 373 -12.48 11.86 -5.70
N ALA A 374 -13.57 11.11 -5.89
CA ALA A 374 -14.23 10.98 -7.18
C ALA A 374 -14.70 12.34 -7.72
N THR A 375 -14.68 12.46 -9.06
CA THR A 375 -15.33 13.56 -9.75
C THR A 375 -16.84 13.33 -9.69
N ASP A 376 -17.53 14.10 -8.84
CA ASP A 376 -19.00 14.14 -8.73
C ASP A 376 -19.63 14.39 -10.12
N LEU A 377 -20.46 13.45 -10.58
CA LEU A 377 -21.13 13.44 -11.88
C LEU A 377 -22.62 13.15 -11.66
N GLY A 378 -23.47 13.69 -12.53
CA GLY A 378 -24.92 13.49 -12.41
C GLY A 378 -25.54 14.38 -11.34
N ALA A 379 -26.19 13.76 -10.34
CA ALA A 379 -26.82 14.47 -9.24
C ALA A 379 -25.86 14.59 -8.05
N LYS A 380 -25.64 15.81 -7.56
CA LYS A 380 -24.66 16.15 -6.52
C LYS A 380 -24.65 15.15 -5.34
N GLY A 381 -23.52 14.48 -5.14
CA GLY A 381 -23.30 13.48 -4.09
C GLY A 381 -23.51 12.05 -4.59
N LYS A 382 -23.70 11.07 -3.68
CA LYS A 382 -23.92 9.68 -4.12
C LYS A 382 -25.25 9.57 -4.88
N ASP A 383 -25.20 9.22 -6.16
CA ASP A 383 -26.37 8.91 -6.98
C ASP A 383 -26.36 7.47 -7.50
N SER A 384 -27.46 7.03 -8.12
CA SER A 384 -27.61 5.63 -8.56
C SER A 384 -26.87 5.28 -9.85
N ASP A 385 -26.51 6.28 -10.67
CA ASP A 385 -25.91 6.10 -11.99
C ASP A 385 -24.38 6.17 -11.96
N TYR A 386 -23.81 6.99 -11.07
CA TYR A 386 -22.35 7.19 -10.94
C TYR A 386 -21.79 6.80 -9.56
N GLY A 387 -22.63 6.45 -8.59
CA GLY A 387 -22.20 6.32 -7.20
C GLY A 387 -21.72 7.68 -6.68
N TYR A 388 -20.55 7.72 -6.05
CA TYR A 388 -19.87 8.96 -5.65
C TYR A 388 -19.24 9.74 -6.81
N GLY A 389 -19.26 9.20 -8.04
CA GLY A 389 -18.72 9.85 -9.24
C GLY A 389 -17.63 9.03 -9.95
N ARG A 390 -17.01 9.61 -10.98
CA ARG A 390 -15.89 8.95 -11.68
C ARG A 390 -14.63 9.00 -10.84
N ILE A 391 -13.97 7.85 -10.64
CA ILE A 391 -12.66 7.80 -9.97
C ILE A 391 -11.60 8.67 -10.65
N ASP A 392 -10.57 9.06 -9.88
CA ASP A 392 -9.40 9.81 -10.33
C ASP A 392 -8.17 9.27 -9.60
N ALA A 393 -7.19 8.76 -10.35
CA ALA A 393 -6.03 8.07 -9.79
C ALA A 393 -5.15 9.00 -8.92
N LEU A 394 -5.01 10.26 -9.34
CA LEU A 394 -4.20 11.25 -8.66
C LEU A 394 -4.92 11.83 -7.44
N ALA A 395 -6.23 12.08 -7.54
CA ALA A 395 -7.03 12.55 -6.42
C ALA A 395 -7.16 11.46 -5.34
N ALA A 396 -7.37 10.20 -5.72
CA ALA A 396 -7.49 9.09 -4.79
C ALA A 396 -6.18 8.80 -4.05
N LEU A 397 -5.02 8.84 -4.73
CA LEU A 397 -3.71 8.78 -4.06
C LEU A 397 -3.48 9.93 -3.06
N LYS A 398 -4.00 11.13 -3.35
CA LYS A 398 -3.91 12.27 -2.41
C LYS A 398 -4.87 12.09 -1.23
N ALA A 399 -6.08 11.59 -1.46
CA ALA A 399 -7.09 11.36 -0.42
C ALA A 399 -6.75 10.20 0.51
N ALA A 400 -6.13 9.14 -0.02
CA ALA A 400 -5.56 8.02 0.74
C ALA A 400 -4.34 8.45 1.60
N GLY A 401 -3.79 9.63 1.34
CA GLY A 401 -2.66 10.16 2.07
C GLY A 401 -2.94 10.36 3.57
N PRO A 402 -1.89 10.38 4.42
CA PRO A 402 -2.06 10.58 5.85
C PRO A 402 -2.74 11.92 6.13
N ALA A 403 -3.99 11.89 6.60
CA ALA A 403 -4.76 13.11 6.82
C ALA A 403 -4.01 14.07 7.77
N THR A 404 -4.09 15.37 7.52
CA THR A 404 -3.37 16.38 8.31
C THR A 404 -4.17 16.75 9.56
N PRO A 405 -3.63 16.56 10.79
CA PRO A 405 -4.30 16.99 12.01
C PRO A 405 -4.53 18.50 12.04
N VAL A 406 -5.75 18.93 12.35
CA VAL A 406 -6.11 20.33 12.55
C VAL A 406 -5.80 20.72 14.00
N ILE A 407 -4.97 21.75 14.19
CA ILE A 407 -4.58 22.25 15.52
C ILE A 407 -5.11 23.67 15.71
N LYS A 408 -6.10 23.84 16.59
CA LYS A 408 -6.63 25.15 17.00
C LYS A 408 -6.01 25.59 18.32
N SER A 409 -5.45 26.79 18.37
CA SER A 409 -4.85 27.39 19.58
C SER A 409 -5.73 28.49 20.18
N ALA A 410 -5.89 28.50 21.50
CA ALA A 410 -6.58 29.55 22.24
C ALA A 410 -5.72 29.98 23.44
N ALA A 411 -5.32 31.26 23.49
CA ALA A 411 -4.52 31.82 24.57
C ALA A 411 -5.39 32.70 25.49
N SER A 412 -5.16 32.65 26.81
CA SER A 412 -5.93 33.45 27.76
C SER A 412 -5.68 34.96 27.63
N ALA A 413 -4.45 35.35 27.29
CA ALA A 413 -4.06 36.72 26.94
C ALA A 413 -2.69 36.69 26.22
N THR A 414 -2.51 37.45 25.14
CA THR A 414 -1.21 37.55 24.42
C THR A 414 -0.32 38.69 24.93
N THR A 415 -0.88 39.63 25.70
CA THR A 415 -0.13 40.64 26.45
C THR A 415 -0.26 40.35 27.93
N VAL A 416 0.85 40.17 28.64
CA VAL A 416 0.87 39.67 30.03
C VAL A 416 1.86 40.45 30.89
N VAL A 417 1.58 40.52 32.20
CA VAL A 417 2.49 41.15 33.17
C VAL A 417 3.61 40.18 33.52
N SER A 418 4.84 40.68 33.65
CA SER A 418 6.02 39.85 33.96
C SER A 418 5.80 38.96 35.20
N GLY A 419 6.12 37.67 35.08
CA GLY A 419 6.00 36.69 36.18
C GLY A 419 4.58 36.18 36.46
N THR A 420 3.55 36.68 35.76
CA THR A 420 2.19 36.10 35.84
C THR A 420 2.10 34.78 35.09
N LYS A 421 1.19 33.89 35.54
CA LYS A 421 0.89 32.64 34.82
C LYS A 421 0.09 32.97 33.56
N SER A 422 0.50 32.42 32.43
CA SER A 422 -0.21 32.52 31.15
C SER A 422 -0.51 31.13 30.62
N THR A 423 -1.68 30.96 30.01
CA THR A 423 -2.15 29.67 29.50
C THR A 423 -2.41 29.72 27.99
N VAL A 424 -1.96 28.69 27.27
CA VAL A 424 -2.43 28.36 25.91
C VAL A 424 -3.08 26.97 25.95
N GLY A 425 -4.34 26.89 25.56
CA GLY A 425 -4.98 25.62 25.22
C GLY A 425 -4.83 25.35 23.73
N TYR A 426 -4.58 24.10 23.37
CA TYR A 426 -4.66 23.59 22.01
C TYR A 426 -5.74 22.52 21.94
N THR A 427 -6.52 22.51 20.87
CA THR A 427 -7.43 21.41 20.51
C THR A 427 -6.94 20.81 19.19
N VAL A 428 -6.76 19.50 19.17
CA VAL A 428 -6.27 18.74 18.01
C VAL A 428 -7.37 17.78 17.54
N SER A 429 -7.66 17.78 16.25
CA SER A 429 -8.57 16.84 15.61
C SER A 429 -8.00 16.28 14.31
N LEU A 430 -8.46 15.09 13.91
CA LEU A 430 -8.19 14.49 12.61
C LEU A 430 -9.53 14.07 11.99
N SER A 431 -9.79 14.48 10.75
CA SER A 431 -11.03 14.16 10.01
C SER A 431 -12.30 14.39 10.85
N GLY A 432 -12.36 15.55 11.52
CA GLY A 432 -13.46 15.95 12.42
C GLY A 432 -13.48 15.28 13.80
N LYS A 433 -12.79 14.15 14.00
CA LYS A 433 -12.73 13.41 15.28
C LYS A 433 -11.61 13.95 16.19
N ALA A 434 -11.81 13.91 17.50
CA ALA A 434 -10.80 14.34 18.46
C ALA A 434 -9.53 13.47 18.37
N TRP A 435 -8.35 14.10 18.38
CA TRP A 435 -7.06 13.42 18.42
C TRP A 435 -6.78 12.92 19.85
N ALA A 436 -7.61 12.02 20.35
CA ALA A 436 -7.73 11.70 21.76
C ALA A 436 -6.64 10.73 22.26
N ARG A 437 -6.03 11.01 23.42
CA ARG A 437 -5.00 10.16 24.07
C ARG A 437 -3.81 9.84 23.15
N ARG A 438 -3.33 10.81 22.37
CA ARG A 438 -2.22 10.67 21.43
C ARG A 438 -1.05 11.59 21.79
N ALA A 439 0.15 11.14 21.49
CA ALA A 439 1.37 11.91 21.72
C ALA A 439 1.45 13.13 20.78
N VAL A 440 1.90 14.25 21.34
CA VAL A 440 2.21 15.50 20.65
C VAL A 440 3.48 16.12 21.24
N ARG A 441 4.05 17.12 20.58
CA ARG A 441 5.24 17.85 21.04
C ARG A 441 4.91 19.31 21.24
N LEU A 442 5.16 19.84 22.43
CA LEU A 442 5.03 21.26 22.72
C LEU A 442 6.40 21.92 22.64
N SER A 443 6.57 22.92 21.78
CA SER A 443 7.80 23.71 21.68
C SER A 443 7.59 25.11 22.27
N VAL A 444 8.46 25.48 23.19
CA VAL A 444 8.48 26.79 23.87
C VAL A 444 9.83 27.45 23.58
N THR A 445 9.81 28.62 22.93
CA THR A 445 10.99 29.41 22.60
C THR A 445 11.02 30.69 23.43
N THR A 446 12.16 30.96 24.06
CA THR A 446 12.44 32.14 24.88
C THR A 446 13.82 32.71 24.52
N ALA A 447 14.24 33.81 25.15
CA ALA A 447 15.60 34.32 25.00
C ALA A 447 16.70 33.31 25.44
N ALA A 448 16.38 32.35 26.31
CA ALA A 448 17.30 31.29 26.74
C ALA A 448 17.37 30.09 25.77
N GLY A 449 16.63 30.13 24.65
CA GLY A 449 16.57 29.05 23.65
C GLY A 449 15.19 28.40 23.53
N THR A 450 15.14 27.27 22.82
CA THR A 450 13.92 26.49 22.57
C THR A 450 13.95 25.16 23.32
N THR A 451 12.89 24.87 24.07
CA THR A 451 12.67 23.58 24.73
C THR A 451 11.47 22.89 24.08
N THR A 452 11.57 21.59 23.83
CA THR A 452 10.44 20.79 23.30
C THR A 452 10.12 19.62 24.25
N THR A 453 8.90 19.55 24.76
CA THR A 453 8.43 18.48 25.65
C THR A 453 7.54 17.48 24.90
N ALA A 454 7.48 16.24 25.40
CA ALA A 454 6.44 15.29 25.03
C ALA A 454 5.20 15.59 25.86
N GLU A 455 4.04 15.69 25.21
CA GLU A 455 2.75 15.82 25.88
C GLU A 455 1.78 14.78 25.28
N THR A 456 0.67 14.51 25.99
CA THR A 456 -0.41 13.65 25.49
C THR A 456 -1.71 14.42 25.54
N THR A 457 -2.50 14.35 24.46
CA THR A 457 -3.83 14.95 24.43
C THR A 457 -4.82 14.20 25.32
N ASP A 458 -5.78 14.92 25.90
CA ASP A 458 -6.87 14.32 26.69
C ASP A 458 -7.89 13.55 25.80
N ALA A 459 -8.95 13.03 26.42
CA ALA A 459 -10.02 12.32 25.71
C ALA A 459 -10.81 13.19 24.70
N SER A 460 -10.71 14.52 24.81
CA SER A 460 -11.32 15.50 23.89
C SER A 460 -10.32 16.06 22.86
N GLY A 461 -9.11 15.52 22.80
CA GLY A 461 -8.05 15.97 21.89
C GLY A 461 -7.36 17.25 22.34
N LYS A 462 -7.51 17.68 23.61
CA LYS A 462 -6.92 18.92 24.11
C LYS A 462 -5.61 18.69 24.84
N VAL A 463 -4.74 19.71 24.80
CA VAL A 463 -3.53 19.82 25.60
C VAL A 463 -3.35 21.29 25.99
N SER A 464 -2.78 21.58 27.16
CA SER A 464 -2.58 22.97 27.58
C SER A 464 -1.19 23.22 28.16
N PHE A 465 -0.66 24.39 27.86
CA PHE A 465 0.56 24.93 28.43
C PHE A 465 0.18 26.01 29.44
N ALA A 466 0.66 25.91 30.68
CA ALA A 466 0.48 26.94 31.70
C ALA A 466 1.78 27.19 32.46
N ARG A 467 2.43 28.35 32.25
CA ARG A 467 3.68 28.73 32.95
C ARG A 467 3.70 30.22 33.27
N LYS A 468 4.57 30.60 34.22
CA LYS A 468 4.95 32.01 34.41
C LYS A 468 5.79 32.49 33.22
N ILE A 469 5.50 33.66 32.67
CA ILE A 469 6.17 34.18 31.48
C ILE A 469 7.02 35.41 31.84
N THR A 470 8.26 35.44 31.34
CA THR A 470 9.23 36.53 31.51
C THR A 470 9.92 36.80 30.18
N GLY A 471 9.85 38.04 29.68
CA GLY A 471 10.31 38.37 28.33
C GLY A 471 9.48 37.73 27.21
N ARG A 472 9.85 37.99 25.95
CA ARG A 472 9.16 37.45 24.78
C ARG A 472 9.23 35.92 24.77
N THR A 473 8.06 35.28 24.74
CA THR A 473 7.94 33.82 24.69
C THR A 473 7.04 33.41 23.52
N GLN A 474 7.42 32.37 22.79
CA GLN A 474 6.66 31.81 21.69
C GLN A 474 6.33 30.34 21.98
N VAL A 475 5.09 29.93 21.73
CA VAL A 475 4.59 28.58 21.99
C VAL A 475 3.91 28.03 20.75
N LYS A 476 4.29 26.81 20.35
CA LYS A 476 3.63 26.06 19.28
C LYS A 476 3.48 24.59 19.66
N LEU A 477 2.42 23.95 19.18
CA LEU A 477 2.21 22.52 19.27
C LEU A 477 2.54 21.87 17.93
N VAL A 478 3.17 20.70 17.96
CA VAL A 478 3.47 19.86 16.80
C VAL A 478 2.86 18.48 17.03
N VAL A 479 1.99 18.03 16.13
CA VAL A 479 1.58 16.63 16.04
C VAL A 479 2.59 15.93 15.13
N LEU A 480 3.21 14.86 15.61
CA LEU A 480 4.15 14.07 14.80
C LEU A 480 3.37 13.23 13.77
N ALA A 481 4.00 12.96 12.63
CA ALA A 481 3.46 12.03 11.67
C ALA A 481 3.28 10.64 12.30
N THR A 482 2.21 9.94 11.89
CA THR A 482 1.95 8.54 12.23
C THR A 482 1.63 7.78 10.94
N GLY A 483 1.45 6.47 11.00
CA GLY A 483 1.03 5.68 9.84
C GLY A 483 -0.31 6.11 9.23
N THR A 484 -1.12 6.92 9.94
CA THR A 484 -2.44 7.38 9.51
C THR A 484 -2.63 8.90 9.58
N SER A 485 -1.57 9.67 9.88
CA SER A 485 -1.66 11.15 9.95
C SER A 485 -0.37 11.84 9.53
N ALA A 486 -0.48 12.94 8.78
CA ALA A 486 0.68 13.78 8.49
C ALA A 486 1.18 14.50 9.75
N GLN A 487 2.39 15.06 9.68
CA GLN A 487 2.87 16.00 10.69
C GLN A 487 2.08 17.31 10.56
N ALA A 488 1.66 17.89 11.68
CA ALA A 488 1.01 19.20 11.73
C ALA A 488 1.66 20.09 12.77
N THR A 489 1.71 21.40 12.51
CA THR A 489 2.22 22.41 13.44
C THR A 489 1.19 23.53 13.63
N SER A 490 0.95 23.92 14.87
CA SER A 490 0.03 25.02 15.19
C SER A 490 0.58 26.37 14.71
N PRO A 491 -0.29 27.38 14.53
CA PRO A 491 0.16 28.77 14.57
C PRO A 491 1.00 29.05 15.83
N VAL A 492 1.98 29.95 15.71
CA VAL A 492 2.85 30.33 16.82
C VAL A 492 2.14 31.37 17.69
N VAL A 493 1.80 31.01 18.92
CA VAL A 493 1.29 31.97 19.91
C VAL A 493 2.47 32.72 20.50
N THR A 494 2.52 34.04 20.32
CA THR A 494 3.55 34.91 20.91
C THR A 494 2.98 35.68 22.08
N PHE A 495 3.69 35.66 23.20
CA PHE A 495 3.41 36.47 24.39
C PHE A 495 4.33 37.69 24.43
N THR A 496 3.72 38.87 24.54
CA THR A 496 4.39 40.14 24.81
C THR A 496 4.31 40.43 26.30
N VAL A 497 5.46 40.51 26.97
CA VAL A 497 5.54 40.84 28.39
C VAL A 497 5.67 42.34 28.59
N ARG A 498 4.80 42.91 29.41
CA ARG A 498 4.95 44.27 29.94
C ARG A 498 5.72 44.22 31.26
N ALA A 499 6.48 45.29 31.55
CA ALA A 499 6.92 45.57 32.91
C ALA A 499 5.68 45.63 33.82
N GLY A 500 5.78 45.01 34.99
CA GLY A 500 4.74 45.00 36.02
C GLY A 500 4.96 46.07 37.06
#